data_AF-A0A9P0KNG1-F1
#
_entry.id   AF-A0A9P0KNG1-F1
#
_cell.length_a   1.000
_cell.length_b   1.000
_cell.length_c   1.000
_cell.angle_alpha   90.00
_cell.angle_beta   90.00
_cell.angle_gamma   90.00
#
_symmetry.space_group_name_H-M   'P 1'
#
loop_
_entity.id
_entity.type
_entity.pdbx_description
1 polymer ?
#
loop_
_entity_poly.entity_id
_entity_poly.type
_entity_poly.pdbx_seq_one_letter_code
_entity_poly.pdbx_strand_id
1 'polypeptide(L)'
;MASGIQACARCSDNFIVNTKNISCDFCKKLFHHHCAEVDDKLAKVKRDCAGIKWFCSDCLPMINGKLKMADFGEAVFNRKPEKSEVRMVSGSRASRSSASMPESDLAVLEKEIECLVREKNLIDKIANERGYIVEIQKKLISDLEDKFRSQPVGNSSKNKDCVSYSAIVEKVDHSFLLIKPADRSTSYKTVENDFKSRYSPGALNVNINKTKLNINGLNVDTGCT
;
A
#
# COMPACT_ATOMS: atom_id res chain seq x y z
N MET A 1 -41.92 19.31 -14.95
CA MET A 1 -40.64 19.91 -14.53
C MET A 1 -39.55 18.88 -14.82
N ALA A 2 -38.62 19.20 -15.72
CA ALA A 2 -37.63 18.24 -16.21
C ALA A 2 -36.70 17.81 -15.06
N SER A 3 -36.66 16.51 -14.78
CA SER A 3 -35.82 15.90 -13.77
C SER A 3 -34.36 16.31 -14.00
N GLY A 4 -33.72 16.85 -12.94
CA GLY A 4 -32.39 17.42 -13.00
C GLY A 4 -31.38 16.49 -13.66
N ILE A 5 -30.75 16.98 -14.72
CA ILE A 5 -29.68 16.27 -15.42
C ILE A 5 -28.57 16.02 -14.41
N GLN A 6 -28.25 14.76 -14.15
CA GLN A 6 -27.12 14.40 -13.31
C GLN A 6 -25.84 14.59 -14.14
N ALA A 7 -24.90 15.36 -13.60
CA ALA A 7 -23.60 15.62 -14.21
C ALA A 7 -22.48 15.15 -13.28
N CYS A 8 -21.34 14.80 -13.86
CA CYS A 8 -20.16 14.38 -13.11
C CYS A 8 -19.58 15.55 -12.33
N ALA A 9 -19.34 15.36 -11.03
CA ALA A 9 -18.83 16.43 -10.18
C ALA A 9 -17.37 16.85 -10.45
N ARG A 10 -16.60 16.07 -11.22
CA ARG A 10 -15.20 16.40 -11.55
C ARG A 10 -15.07 17.10 -12.91
N CYS A 11 -15.70 16.56 -13.96
CA CYS A 11 -15.61 17.14 -15.31
C CYS A 11 -16.82 18.01 -15.69
N SER A 12 -17.86 18.07 -14.86
CA SER A 12 -19.14 18.75 -15.14
C SER A 12 -19.87 18.26 -16.39
N ASP A 13 -19.44 17.14 -16.96
CA ASP A 13 -20.04 16.54 -18.14
C ASP A 13 -21.25 15.66 -17.75
N ASN A 14 -22.21 15.55 -18.67
CA ASN A 14 -23.44 14.79 -18.44
C ASN A 14 -23.18 13.28 -18.57
N PHE A 15 -23.88 12.49 -17.77
CA PHE A 15 -23.85 11.04 -17.95
C PHE A 15 -24.65 10.67 -19.20
N ILE A 16 -23.95 10.38 -20.30
CA ILE A 16 -24.57 9.79 -21.50
C ILE A 16 -25.18 8.44 -21.10
N VAL A 17 -26.35 8.10 -21.64
CA VAL A 17 -27.06 6.84 -21.39
C VAL A 17 -26.05 5.67 -21.40
N ASN A 18 -25.97 4.94 -20.28
CA ASN A 18 -25.06 3.79 -20.06
C ASN A 18 -23.59 4.11 -19.72
N THR A 19 -23.24 5.35 -19.38
CA THR A 19 -21.90 5.64 -18.82
C THR A 19 -21.76 5.09 -17.40
N LYS A 20 -20.67 4.35 -17.19
CA LYS A 20 -20.29 3.80 -15.88
C LYS A 20 -19.98 4.94 -14.91
N ASN A 21 -20.71 4.97 -13.79
CA ASN A 21 -20.57 5.99 -12.77
C ASN A 21 -20.50 5.38 -11.37
N ILE A 22 -19.92 6.13 -10.45
CA ILE A 22 -19.81 5.81 -9.03
C ILE A 22 -20.23 7.01 -8.19
N SER A 23 -21.03 6.77 -7.15
CA SER A 23 -21.44 7.79 -6.18
C SER A 23 -20.51 7.82 -4.98
N CYS A 24 -20.12 9.01 -4.54
CA CYS A 24 -19.38 9.18 -3.28
C CYS A 24 -20.32 8.96 -2.09
N ASP A 25 -19.96 8.09 -1.16
CA ASP A 25 -20.80 7.77 0.00
C ASP A 25 -20.92 8.93 1.00
N PHE A 26 -20.01 9.90 0.93
CA PHE A 26 -20.00 11.09 1.78
C PHE A 26 -20.78 12.26 1.16
N CYS A 27 -20.31 12.80 0.03
CA CYS A 27 -20.93 13.98 -0.59
C CYS A 27 -22.10 13.66 -1.52
N LYS A 28 -22.40 12.38 -1.77
CA LYS A 28 -23.48 11.88 -2.65
C LYS A 28 -23.40 12.35 -4.11
N LYS A 29 -22.31 12.98 -4.51
CA LYS A 29 -22.04 13.36 -5.91
C LYS A 29 -21.65 12.15 -6.74
N LEU A 30 -21.96 12.21 -8.05
CA LEU A 30 -21.66 11.18 -9.03
C LEU A 30 -20.40 11.51 -9.82
N PHE A 31 -19.63 10.47 -10.16
CA PHE A 31 -18.39 10.58 -10.90
C PHE A 31 -18.33 9.52 -12.00
N HIS A 32 -17.80 9.87 -13.17
CA HIS A 32 -17.37 8.85 -14.13
C HIS A 32 -16.28 7.97 -13.52
N HIS A 33 -16.25 6.68 -13.86
CA HIS A 33 -15.18 5.79 -13.40
C HIS A 33 -13.77 6.34 -13.70
N HIS A 34 -13.57 6.86 -14.92
CA HIS A 34 -12.30 7.48 -15.31
C HIS A 34 -11.99 8.74 -14.50
N CYS A 35 -12.97 9.62 -14.29
CA CYS A 35 -12.80 10.82 -13.45
C CYS A 35 -12.58 10.48 -11.97
N ALA A 36 -13.06 9.33 -11.49
CA ALA A 36 -12.85 8.86 -10.14
C ALA A 36 -11.56 8.06 -9.97
N GLU A 37 -10.86 7.73 -11.06
CA GLU A 37 -9.71 6.81 -11.09
C GLU A 37 -10.08 5.45 -10.45
N VAL A 38 -11.30 4.96 -10.70
CA VAL A 38 -11.82 3.70 -10.14
C VAL A 38 -11.86 2.63 -11.22
N ASP A 39 -11.19 1.50 -10.94
CA ASP A 39 -11.27 0.31 -11.78
C ASP A 39 -12.66 -0.30 -11.79
N ASP A 40 -13.07 -0.82 -12.95
CA ASP A 40 -14.38 -1.48 -13.13
C ASP A 40 -14.59 -2.66 -12.16
N LYS A 41 -13.51 -3.38 -11.83
CA LYS A 41 -13.55 -4.47 -10.85
C LYS A 41 -13.94 -3.96 -9.46
N LEU A 42 -13.35 -2.85 -9.02
CA LEU A 42 -13.65 -2.25 -7.73
C LEU A 42 -15.08 -1.69 -7.69
N ALA A 43 -15.52 -1.04 -8.77
CA ALA A 43 -16.90 -0.56 -8.90
C ALA A 43 -17.93 -1.70 -8.91
N LYS A 44 -17.58 -2.87 -9.49
CA LYS A 44 -18.41 -4.08 -9.39
C LYS A 44 -18.48 -4.58 -7.96
N VAL A 45 -17.33 -4.73 -7.29
CA VAL A 45 -17.27 -5.17 -5.88
C VAL A 45 -18.05 -4.24 -4.95
N LYS A 46 -17.98 -2.92 -5.15
CA LYS A 46 -18.82 -1.96 -4.39
C LYS A 46 -20.32 -2.19 -4.61
N ARG A 47 -20.75 -2.50 -5.85
CA ARG A 47 -22.17 -2.79 -6.13
C ARG A 47 -22.63 -4.11 -5.52
N ASP A 48 -21.75 -5.11 -5.53
CA ASP A 48 -22.08 -6.46 -5.04
C ASP A 48 -21.97 -6.57 -3.50
N CYS A 49 -21.20 -5.70 -2.84
CA CYS A 49 -20.97 -5.73 -1.40
C CYS A 49 -21.46 -4.46 -0.69
N ALA A 50 -22.59 -4.54 0.02
CA ALA A 50 -23.19 -3.41 0.75
C ALA A 50 -22.31 -2.82 1.88
N GLY A 51 -21.28 -3.54 2.33
CA GLY A 51 -20.36 -3.07 3.38
C GLY A 51 -19.26 -2.13 2.90
N ILE A 52 -19.05 -2.00 1.59
CA ILE A 52 -17.93 -1.23 1.02
C ILE A 52 -18.38 0.19 0.70
N LYS A 53 -17.74 1.16 1.34
CA LYS A 53 -17.92 2.58 1.07
C LYS A 53 -16.77 3.11 0.21
N TRP A 54 -17.10 4.02 -0.70
CA TRP A 54 -16.12 4.73 -1.54
C TRP A 54 -16.30 6.24 -1.38
N PHE A 55 -15.18 6.95 -1.34
CA PHE A 55 -15.13 8.39 -1.13
C PHE A 55 -14.29 9.05 -2.22
N CYS A 56 -14.74 10.20 -2.74
CA CYS A 56 -13.96 10.95 -3.73
C CYS A 56 -12.73 11.61 -3.10
N SER A 57 -11.79 12.04 -3.95
CA SER A 57 -10.54 12.72 -3.57
C SER A 57 -10.76 13.88 -2.60
N ASP A 58 -11.84 14.64 -2.78
CA ASP A 58 -12.10 15.85 -1.99
C ASP A 58 -12.67 15.51 -0.60
N CYS A 59 -13.33 14.36 -0.47
CA CYS A 59 -13.92 13.91 0.79
C CYS A 59 -12.96 13.06 1.62
N LEU A 60 -11.97 12.42 0.98
CA LEU A 60 -10.97 11.59 1.66
C LEU A 60 -10.26 12.33 2.82
N PRO A 61 -9.76 13.57 2.66
CA PRO A 61 -9.14 14.31 3.76
C PRO A 61 -10.09 14.59 4.94
N MET A 62 -11.37 14.88 4.65
CA MET A 62 -12.38 15.15 5.68
C MET A 62 -12.68 13.90 6.52
N ILE A 63 -12.65 12.74 5.87
CA ILE A 63 -12.90 11.46 6.52
C ILE A 63 -11.67 10.99 7.27
N ASN A 64 -10.47 11.12 6.70
CA ASN A 64 -9.22 10.76 7.38
C ASN A 64 -8.99 11.59 8.66
N GLY A 65 -9.49 12.83 8.69
CA GLY A 65 -9.51 13.63 9.92
C GLY A 65 -10.48 13.12 10.99
N LYS A 66 -11.59 12.49 10.58
CA LYS A 66 -12.64 11.95 11.48
C LYS A 66 -12.48 10.48 11.84
N LEU A 67 -11.75 9.71 11.03
CA LEU A 67 -11.38 8.31 11.30
C LEU A 67 -10.24 8.19 12.31
N LYS A 68 -9.57 9.29 12.65
CA LYS A 68 -8.74 9.35 13.84
C LYS A 68 -9.68 9.36 15.05
N MET A 69 -9.76 8.21 15.73
CA MET A 69 -10.19 8.02 17.13
C MET A 69 -11.56 7.39 17.40
N ALA A 70 -12.30 6.90 16.41
CA ALA A 70 -13.46 6.05 16.70
C ALA A 70 -13.60 4.90 15.69
N ASP A 71 -13.65 3.67 16.20
CA ASP A 71 -14.22 2.48 15.53
C ASP A 71 -13.37 1.67 14.53
N PHE A 72 -12.04 1.84 14.52
CA PHE A 72 -11.16 0.70 14.23
C PHE A 72 -10.55 0.17 15.53
N GLY A 73 -11.40 -0.02 16.55
CA GLY A 73 -11.07 -0.93 17.63
C GLY A 73 -10.84 -2.31 17.01
N GLU A 74 -9.58 -2.73 16.92
CA GLU A 74 -9.03 -4.02 17.39
C GLU A 74 -9.86 -5.32 17.26
N ALA A 75 -10.94 -5.34 16.48
CA ALA A 75 -11.91 -6.43 16.42
C ALA A 75 -11.68 -7.40 15.25
N VAL A 76 -10.68 -7.14 14.39
CA VAL A 76 -10.44 -7.98 13.19
C VAL A 76 -9.20 -8.88 13.31
N PHE A 77 -8.25 -8.61 14.21
CA PHE A 77 -7.01 -9.42 14.31
C PHE A 77 -6.73 -10.08 15.67
N ASN A 78 -7.57 -9.86 16.68
CA ASN A 78 -7.45 -10.51 17.99
C ASN A 78 -8.65 -11.42 18.31
N ARG A 79 -9.07 -12.26 17.35
CA ARG A 79 -9.75 -13.50 17.77
C ARG A 79 -8.69 -14.41 18.37
N LYS A 80 -8.51 -14.33 19.70
CA LYS A 80 -7.99 -15.47 20.47
C LYS A 80 -8.76 -16.71 20.01
N PRO A 81 -8.12 -17.88 19.86
CA PRO A 81 -8.85 -19.13 19.69
C PRO A 81 -9.66 -19.34 20.98
N GLU A 82 -10.90 -18.85 20.96
CA GLU A 82 -11.88 -19.16 21.98
C GLU A 82 -12.03 -20.68 21.88
N LYS A 83 -11.58 -21.38 22.92
CA LYS A 83 -11.90 -22.79 23.12
C LYS A 83 -13.43 -22.83 23.10
N SER A 84 -13.99 -23.22 21.96
CA SER A 84 -15.41 -23.44 21.79
C SER A 84 -15.78 -24.63 22.67
N GLU A 85 -16.07 -24.34 23.93
CA GLU A 85 -16.81 -25.24 24.78
C GLU A 85 -18.18 -25.39 24.11
N VAL A 86 -18.40 -26.58 23.56
CA VAL A 86 -19.63 -26.98 22.89
C VAL A 86 -20.74 -26.94 23.94
N ARG A 87 -21.36 -25.77 24.12
CA ARG A 87 -22.59 -25.65 24.90
C ARG A 87 -23.70 -26.26 24.07
N MET A 88 -24.02 -27.52 24.38
CA MET A 88 -25.22 -28.18 23.88
C MET A 88 -26.44 -27.36 24.33
N VAL A 89 -27.00 -26.57 23.40
CA VAL A 89 -28.32 -25.98 23.57
C VAL A 89 -29.32 -27.08 23.29
N SER A 90 -29.82 -27.69 24.36
CA SER A 90 -31.02 -28.53 24.36
C SER A 90 -32.25 -27.66 24.11
N GLY A 91 -32.44 -27.29 22.83
CA GLY A 91 -33.63 -26.62 22.32
C GLY A 91 -34.62 -27.64 21.74
N SER A 92 -35.81 -27.65 22.30
CA SER A 92 -36.90 -28.60 22.08
C SER A 92 -37.32 -28.83 20.63
N ARG A 93 -37.70 -30.09 20.39
CA ARG A 93 -38.31 -30.67 19.19
C ARG A 93 -39.37 -29.76 18.55
N ALA A 94 -39.10 -29.33 17.33
CA ALA A 94 -40.11 -29.17 16.30
C ALA A 94 -39.76 -30.10 15.14
N SER A 95 -40.71 -30.96 14.80
CA SER A 95 -40.65 -32.01 13.80
C SER A 95 -40.09 -31.51 12.46
N ARG A 96 -38.81 -31.76 12.21
CA ARG A 96 -38.20 -31.54 10.89
C ARG A 96 -38.50 -32.75 10.03
N SER A 97 -39.37 -32.53 9.06
CA SER A 97 -39.45 -33.32 7.84
C SER A 97 -38.04 -33.60 7.31
N SER A 98 -37.76 -34.86 7.06
CA SER A 98 -36.55 -35.37 6.42
C SER A 98 -36.47 -34.88 4.97
N ALA A 99 -36.14 -33.61 4.78
CA ALA A 99 -35.76 -33.10 3.48
C ALA A 99 -34.34 -33.60 3.19
N SER A 100 -34.24 -34.69 2.43
CA SER A 100 -32.99 -35.13 1.82
C SER A 100 -32.43 -33.96 1.01
N MET A 101 -31.27 -33.44 1.40
CA MET A 101 -30.54 -32.52 0.55
C MET A 101 -30.27 -33.20 -0.79
N PRO A 102 -30.48 -32.52 -1.92
CA PRO A 102 -30.22 -33.11 -3.23
C PRO A 102 -28.73 -33.42 -3.36
N GLU A 103 -28.41 -34.58 -3.95
CA GLU A 103 -27.03 -35.09 -4.12
C GLU A 103 -26.10 -34.08 -4.81
N SER A 104 -26.66 -33.19 -5.65
CA SER A 104 -25.93 -32.10 -6.29
C SER A 104 -25.28 -31.15 -5.30
N ASP A 105 -25.96 -30.85 -4.20
CA ASP A 105 -25.49 -29.86 -3.22
C ASP A 105 -24.38 -30.46 -2.35
N LEU A 106 -24.44 -31.77 -2.08
CA LEU A 106 -23.35 -32.50 -1.42
C LEU A 106 -22.07 -32.46 -2.26
N ALA A 107 -22.17 -32.70 -3.57
CA ALA A 107 -21.03 -32.65 -4.47
C ALA A 107 -20.41 -31.24 -4.58
N VAL A 108 -21.24 -30.19 -4.51
CA VAL A 108 -20.76 -28.80 -4.48
C VAL A 108 -20.01 -28.50 -3.18
N LEU A 109 -20.56 -28.91 -2.03
CA LEU A 109 -19.94 -28.73 -0.72
C LEU A 109 -18.61 -29.49 -0.61
N GLU A 110 -18.52 -30.71 -1.15
CA GLU A 110 -17.26 -31.47 -1.18
C GLU A 110 -16.16 -30.74 -1.96
N LYS A 111 -16.50 -30.16 -3.12
CA LYS A 111 -15.56 -29.34 -3.91
C LYS A 111 -15.16 -28.05 -3.19
N GLU A 112 -16.09 -27.41 -2.48
CA GLU A 112 -15.79 -26.23 -1.67
C GLU A 112 -14.80 -26.58 -0.55
N ILE A 113 -15.03 -27.67 0.17
CA ILE A 113 -14.10 -28.17 1.20
C ILE A 113 -12.72 -28.44 0.61
N GLU A 114 -12.64 -29.10 -0.55
CA GLU A 114 -11.37 -29.36 -1.24
C GLU A 114 -10.63 -28.06 -1.59
N CYS A 115 -11.35 -27.05 -2.07
CA CYS A 115 -10.77 -25.74 -2.39
C CYS A 115 -10.25 -25.04 -1.13
N LEU A 116 -11.02 -25.04 -0.03
CA LEU A 116 -10.63 -24.47 1.25
C LEU A 116 -9.40 -25.18 1.85
N VAL A 117 -9.29 -26.50 1.72
CA VAL A 117 -8.11 -27.26 2.15
C VAL A 117 -6.87 -26.85 1.35
N ARG A 118 -7.00 -26.68 0.03
CA ARG A 118 -5.89 -26.21 -0.81
C ARG A 118 -5.47 -24.78 -0.44
N GLU A 119 -6.42 -23.88 -0.22
CA GLU A 119 -6.14 -22.51 0.20
C GLU A 119 -5.44 -22.47 1.57
N LYS A 120 -5.92 -23.24 2.54
CA LYS A 120 -5.28 -23.39 3.86
C LYS A 120 -3.81 -23.83 3.72
N ASN A 121 -3.55 -24.87 2.92
CA ASN A 121 -2.19 -25.38 2.73
C ASN A 121 -1.25 -24.33 2.09
N LEU A 122 -1.77 -23.48 1.19
CA LEU A 122 -1.00 -22.37 0.62
C LEU A 122 -0.69 -21.29 1.65
N ILE A 123 -1.67 -20.94 2.49
CA ILE A 123 -1.48 -19.97 3.58
C ILE A 123 -0.43 -20.47 4.57
N ASP A 124 -0.50 -21.74 4.97
CA ASP A 124 0.48 -22.36 5.88
C ASP A 124 1.89 -22.34 5.27
N LYS A 125 2.03 -22.59 3.96
CA LYS A 125 3.32 -22.49 3.27
C LYS A 125 3.88 -21.06 3.27
N ILE A 126 3.05 -20.06 2.99
CA ILE A 126 3.44 -18.65 3.03
C ILE A 126 3.84 -18.23 4.46
N ALA A 127 3.09 -18.70 5.47
CA ALA A 127 3.40 -18.42 6.87
C ALA A 127 4.78 -18.98 7.27
N ASN A 128 5.10 -20.20 6.83
CA ASN A 128 6.41 -20.82 7.07
C ASN A 128 7.55 -20.06 6.38
N GLU A 129 7.38 -19.67 5.12
CA GLU A 129 8.38 -18.88 4.38
C GLU A 129 8.63 -17.52 5.04
N ARG A 130 7.56 -16.85 5.51
CA ARG A 130 7.69 -15.60 6.27
C ARG A 130 8.38 -15.80 7.62
N GLY A 131 8.11 -16.91 8.31
CA GLY A 131 8.80 -17.28 9.55
C GLY A 131 10.32 -17.38 9.35
N TYR A 132 10.74 -18.06 8.29
CA TYR A 132 12.16 -18.18 7.93
C TYR A 132 12.83 -16.82 7.64
N ILE A 133 12.16 -15.92 6.91
CA ILE A 133 12.68 -14.57 6.65
C ILE A 133 12.89 -13.79 7.95
N VAL A 134 11.94 -13.88 8.89
CA VAL A 134 12.04 -13.22 10.20
C VAL A 134 13.24 -13.76 11.00
N GLU A 135 13.51 -15.07 10.95
CA GLU A 135 14.68 -15.65 11.60
C GLU A 135 15.99 -15.13 11.01
N ILE A 136 16.09 -15.02 9.69
CA ILE A 136 17.26 -14.43 9.02
C ILE A 136 17.45 -12.97 9.46
N GLN A 137 16.38 -12.17 9.46
CA GLN A 137 16.45 -10.77 9.86
C GLN A 137 16.89 -10.62 11.32
N LYS A 138 16.37 -11.44 12.24
CA LYS A 138 16.80 -11.45 13.64
C LYS A 138 18.28 -11.76 13.78
N LYS A 139 18.80 -12.72 13.00
CA LYS A 139 20.22 -13.06 13.01
C LYS A 139 21.09 -11.91 12.51
N LEU A 140 20.72 -11.26 11.41
CA LEU A 140 21.45 -10.10 10.87
C LEU A 140 21.48 -8.93 11.86
N ILE A 141 20.37 -8.67 12.57
CA ILE A 141 20.31 -7.64 13.60
C ILE A 141 21.26 -7.99 14.75
N SER A 142 21.22 -9.23 15.24
CA SER A 142 22.13 -9.71 16.29
C SER A 142 23.60 -9.54 15.89
N ASP A 143 23.97 -9.95 14.67
CA ASP A 143 25.35 -9.83 14.16
C ASP A 143 25.81 -8.36 14.07
N LEU A 144 24.89 -7.43 13.76
CA LEU A 144 25.18 -5.99 13.72
C LEU A 144 25.32 -5.40 15.12
N GLU A 145 24.47 -5.81 16.07
CA GLU A 145 24.55 -5.39 17.46
C GLU A 145 25.87 -5.85 18.10
N ASP A 146 26.32 -7.08 17.82
CA ASP A 146 27.61 -7.60 18.29
C ASP A 146 28.80 -6.83 17.69
N LYS A 147 28.72 -6.47 16.40
CA LYS A 147 29.72 -5.59 15.76
C LYS A 147 29.76 -4.20 16.39
N PHE A 148 28.61 -3.65 16.78
CA PHE A 148 28.54 -2.35 17.43
C PHE A 148 29.11 -2.40 18.85
N ARG A 149 28.83 -3.47 19.61
CA ARG A 149 29.39 -3.69 20.97
C ARG A 149 30.90 -3.94 20.97
N SER A 150 31.42 -4.61 19.94
CA SER A 150 32.83 -4.96 19.82
C SER A 150 33.71 -3.86 19.23
N GLN A 151 33.12 -2.79 18.67
CA GLN A 151 33.91 -1.61 18.31
C GLN A 151 34.43 -0.95 19.60
N PRO A 152 35.77 -0.92 19.81
CA PRO A 152 36.33 -0.21 20.94
C PRO A 152 35.90 1.25 20.81
N VAL A 153 35.33 1.80 21.88
CA VAL A 153 35.09 3.24 22.05
C VAL A 153 36.47 3.89 22.12
N GLY A 154 37.12 4.00 20.97
CA GLY A 154 38.40 4.65 20.84
C GLY A 154 38.15 6.12 21.15
N ASN A 155 38.70 6.56 22.28
CA ASN A 155 38.83 7.96 22.67
C ASN A 155 39.59 8.74 21.57
N SER A 156 38.91 9.08 20.48
CA SER A 156 39.39 10.02 19.48
C SER A 156 38.74 11.36 19.77
N SER A 157 39.33 12.04 20.75
CA SER A 157 39.18 13.46 21.03
C SER A 157 39.74 14.31 19.88
N LYS A 158 39.07 14.29 18.73
CA LYS A 158 39.13 15.39 17.77
C LYS A 158 37.70 15.66 17.35
N ASN A 159 37.08 16.63 18.00
CA ASN A 159 35.84 17.29 17.60
C ASN A 159 35.95 17.69 16.12
N LYS A 160 35.60 16.77 15.23
CA LYS A 160 35.10 17.14 13.92
C LYS A 160 33.63 17.38 14.14
N ASP A 161 33.27 18.66 14.21
CA ASP A 161 31.88 19.08 14.24
C ASP A 161 31.14 18.30 13.16
N CYS A 162 30.19 17.48 13.60
CA CYS A 162 29.32 16.71 12.73
C CYS A 162 28.40 17.72 12.05
N VAL A 163 28.87 18.31 10.96
CA VAL A 163 28.06 19.20 10.13
C VAL A 163 26.96 18.33 9.55
N SER A 164 25.70 18.64 9.90
CA SER A 164 24.56 17.91 9.36
C SER A 164 24.58 18.00 7.83
N TYR A 165 24.09 16.95 7.17
CA TYR A 165 23.99 16.93 5.71
C TYR A 165 23.27 18.18 5.18
N SER A 166 22.21 18.62 5.89
CA SER A 166 21.49 19.85 5.59
C SER A 166 22.35 21.12 5.65
N ALA A 167 23.24 21.25 6.63
CA ALA A 167 24.14 22.40 6.76
C ALA A 167 25.26 22.43 5.70
N ILE A 168 25.57 21.29 5.08
CA ILE A 168 26.47 21.21 3.91
C ILE A 168 25.70 21.62 2.65
N VAL A 169 24.45 21.17 2.51
CA VAL A 169 23.61 21.44 1.32
C VAL A 169 23.24 22.92 1.19
N GLU A 170 23.00 23.64 2.30
CA GLU A 170 22.70 25.08 2.28
C GLU A 170 23.86 25.97 1.79
N LYS A 171 25.10 25.47 1.81
CA LYS A 171 26.30 26.25 1.44
C LYS A 171 26.74 26.08 0.00
N VAL A 172 26.03 25.28 -0.80
CA VAL A 172 26.43 24.99 -2.18
C VAL A 172 25.34 25.50 -3.12
N ASP A 173 25.65 26.55 -3.88
CA ASP A 173 24.73 27.18 -4.84
C ASP A 173 24.15 26.19 -5.88
N HIS A 174 24.85 25.06 -6.11
CA HIS A 174 24.40 23.99 -6.99
C HIS A 174 24.75 22.61 -6.41
N SER A 175 23.75 21.84 -6.00
CA SER A 175 23.93 20.45 -5.56
C SER A 175 23.64 19.49 -6.72
N PHE A 176 24.59 18.59 -7.00
CA PHE A 176 24.45 17.54 -8.00
C PHE A 176 24.69 16.17 -7.36
N LEU A 177 23.82 15.21 -7.67
CA LEU A 177 23.99 13.81 -7.26
C LEU A 177 24.89 13.11 -8.27
N LEU A 178 26.09 12.73 -7.85
CA LEU A 178 27.03 11.96 -8.67
C LEU A 178 27.09 10.51 -8.18
N ILE A 179 26.57 9.58 -8.96
CA ILE A 179 26.65 8.13 -8.67
C ILE A 179 28.03 7.64 -9.14
N LYS A 180 28.82 7.09 -8.22
CA LYS A 180 30.17 6.58 -8.50
C LYS A 180 30.18 5.05 -8.62
N PRO A 181 30.99 4.47 -9.53
CA PRO A 181 31.28 3.05 -9.48
C PRO A 181 32.14 2.74 -8.24
N ALA A 182 31.85 1.61 -7.58
CA ALA A 182 32.44 1.24 -6.29
C ALA A 182 33.96 1.02 -6.35
N ASP A 183 34.48 0.71 -7.54
CA ASP A 183 35.87 0.42 -7.82
C ASP A 183 36.78 1.67 -7.87
N ARG A 184 36.19 2.88 -7.85
CA ARG A 184 36.90 4.16 -7.99
C ARG A 184 37.77 4.23 -9.26
N SER A 185 37.44 3.45 -10.28
CA SER A 185 38.25 3.32 -11.51
C SER A 185 38.32 4.62 -12.31
N THR A 186 37.40 5.56 -12.07
CA THR A 186 37.30 6.82 -12.83
C THR A 186 37.51 8.05 -11.96
N SER A 187 38.39 8.93 -12.42
CA SER A 187 38.66 10.25 -11.83
C SER A 187 37.46 11.19 -12.02
N TYR A 188 37.16 12.00 -10.99
CA TYR A 188 36.09 13.00 -11.01
C TYR A 188 36.20 13.95 -12.20
N LYS A 189 37.41 14.45 -12.49
CA LYS A 189 37.64 15.37 -13.60
C LYS A 189 37.32 14.73 -14.95
N THR A 190 37.56 13.43 -15.09
CA THR A 190 37.28 12.70 -16.33
C THR A 190 35.77 12.55 -16.56
N VAL A 191 35.02 12.20 -15.51
CA VAL A 191 33.55 12.07 -15.59
C VAL A 191 32.89 13.44 -15.84
N GLU A 192 33.36 14.48 -15.15
CA GLU A 192 32.85 15.84 -15.33
C GLU A 192 33.11 16.37 -16.75
N ASN A 193 34.32 16.15 -17.28
CA ASN A 193 34.67 16.56 -18.64
C ASN A 193 33.90 15.77 -19.71
N ASP A 194 33.67 14.46 -19.50
CA ASP A 194 32.87 13.64 -20.40
C ASP A 194 31.39 14.04 -20.38
N PHE A 195 30.86 14.41 -19.21
CA PHE A 195 29.49 14.91 -19.10
C PHE A 195 29.32 16.28 -19.77
N LYS A 196 30.23 17.22 -19.51
CA LYS A 196 30.21 18.57 -20.12
C LYS A 196 30.42 18.54 -21.63
N SER A 197 31.17 17.57 -22.15
CA SER A 197 31.40 17.45 -23.60
C SER A 197 30.21 16.83 -24.34
N ARG A 198 29.42 15.98 -23.68
CA ARG A 198 28.28 15.29 -24.28
C ARG A 198 26.95 15.99 -24.10
N TYR A 199 26.78 16.77 -23.04
CA TYR A 199 25.50 17.36 -22.68
C TYR A 199 25.59 18.87 -22.51
N SER A 200 24.87 19.59 -23.37
CA SER A 200 24.50 20.98 -23.11
C SER A 200 23.54 21.02 -21.91
N PRO A 201 23.76 21.87 -20.90
CA PRO A 201 22.86 22.00 -19.75
C PRO A 201 21.39 22.25 -20.13
N GLY A 202 21.13 22.84 -21.31
CA GLY A 202 19.78 23.08 -21.82
C GLY A 202 19.14 21.91 -22.58
N ALA A 203 19.86 20.82 -22.83
CA ALA A 203 19.39 19.68 -23.63
C ALA A 203 18.90 18.49 -22.78
N LEU A 204 19.07 18.54 -21.46
CA LEU A 204 18.69 17.46 -20.55
C LEU A 204 17.22 17.57 -20.15
N ASN A 205 16.36 16.89 -20.90
CA ASN A 205 14.96 16.69 -20.53
C ASN A 205 14.86 15.45 -19.64
N VAL A 206 15.14 15.59 -18.34
CA VAL A 206 15.11 14.47 -17.39
C VAL A 206 13.66 14.18 -17.00
N ASN A 207 13.04 13.22 -17.68
CA ASN A 207 11.71 12.73 -17.32
C ASN A 207 11.84 11.66 -16.22
N ILE A 208 11.81 12.07 -14.95
CA ILE A 208 11.85 11.13 -13.82
C ILE A 208 10.42 10.63 -13.57
N ASN A 209 10.13 9.42 -14.06
CA ASN A 209 8.89 8.72 -13.77
C ASN A 209 8.68 8.60 -12.24
N LYS A 210 7.47 8.94 -11.77
CA LYS A 210 7.04 8.90 -10.35
C LYS A 210 7.69 9.92 -9.40
N THR A 211 7.97 11.13 -9.86
CA THR A 211 8.29 12.23 -8.94
C THR A 211 7.02 12.85 -8.36
N LYS A 212 7.00 13.03 -7.03
CA LYS A 212 6.00 13.87 -6.34
C LYS A 212 6.69 15.18 -5.97
N LEU A 213 6.16 16.29 -6.48
CA LEU A 213 6.56 17.63 -6.08
C LEU A 213 6.05 17.87 -4.66
N ASN A 214 6.92 18.30 -3.75
CA ASN A 214 6.51 18.74 -2.42
C ASN A 214 6.99 20.18 -2.22
N ILE A 215 6.32 20.92 -1.32
CA ILE A 215 6.47 22.37 -1.15
C ILE A 215 7.94 22.79 -0.86
N ASN A 216 8.79 21.86 -0.40
CA ASN A 216 10.20 22.09 -0.08
C ASN A 216 11.19 21.14 -0.79
N GLY A 217 10.81 20.44 -1.87
CA GLY A 217 11.77 19.62 -2.62
C GLY A 217 11.17 18.53 -3.51
N LEU A 218 12.07 17.84 -4.24
CA LEU A 218 11.77 16.74 -5.16
C LEU A 218 12.08 15.40 -4.48
N ASN A 219 11.08 14.54 -4.27
CA ASN A 219 11.29 13.17 -3.82
C ASN A 219 11.39 12.23 -5.03
N VAL A 220 12.51 11.52 -5.14
CA VAL A 220 12.74 10.49 -6.16
C VAL A 220 12.62 9.13 -5.49
N ASP A 221 11.57 8.39 -5.85
CA ASP A 221 11.32 7.05 -5.36
C ASP A 221 12.22 6.04 -6.11
N THR A 222 13.34 5.66 -5.51
CA THR A 222 14.23 4.62 -6.04
C THR A 222 13.66 3.25 -5.64
N GLY A 223 12.59 2.83 -6.29
CA GLY A 223 12.01 1.51 -6.08
C GLY A 223 13.04 0.42 -6.42
N CYS A 224 13.72 -0.12 -5.41
CA CYS A 224 14.40 -1.40 -5.51
C CYS A 224 13.34 -2.49 -5.32
N THR A 225 12.88 -3.07 -6.42
CA THR A 225 12.17 -4.37 -6.44
C THR A 225 13.16 -5.50 -6.40
#